data_AF-A0A7W8QW33-F1
#
_entry.id   AF-A0A7W8QW33-F1
#
_cell.length_a   1.000
_cell.length_b   1.000
_cell.length_c   1.000
_cell.angle_alpha   90.00
_cell.angle_beta   90.00
_cell.angle_gamma   90.00
#
_symmetry.space_group_name_H-M   'P 1'
#
loop_
_entity.id
_entity.type
_entity.pdbx_description
1 polymer ?
#
loop_
_entity_poly.entity_id
_entity_poly.type
_entity_poly.pdbx_seq_one_letter_code
_entity_poly.pdbx_strand_id
1 'polypeptide(L)'
;MIRTDTGLNPEKHPLYLHSGILKITLDEHTRIDIGSNSLSMQYQLLWEKLKPANDLVAKYKKDLLTARQSQSSDTLTILTNISEARKKSFNIPTEFIKNHPSSDVSLEALKMMAKGNPQISSASERYNELFLLFNSLDREVRETSGGTMYLEFLKKFKNEL
;
A
#
# COMPACT_ATOMS: atom_id res chain seq x y z
N MET A 1 -23.95 -4.69 9.27
CA MET A 1 -25.02 -3.70 9.53
C MET A 1 -24.69 -3.03 10.85
N ILE A 2 -24.08 -1.85 10.83
CA ILE A 2 -23.74 -1.11 12.07
C ILE A 2 -25.03 -0.48 12.56
N ARG A 3 -25.54 -0.91 13.71
CA ARG A 3 -26.64 -0.25 14.41
C ARG A 3 -26.07 0.87 15.27
N THR A 4 -26.51 2.09 15.02
CA THR A 4 -26.18 3.27 15.83
C THR A 4 -27.37 3.60 16.73
N ASP A 5 -27.31 3.16 17.99
CA ASP A 5 -28.25 3.54 19.07
C ASP A 5 -27.89 4.92 19.66
N THR A 6 -27.57 5.91 18.82
CA THR A 6 -27.13 7.23 19.30
C THR A 6 -28.07 8.38 18.97
N GLY A 7 -29.23 8.15 18.34
CA GLY A 7 -30.19 9.22 18.06
C GLY A 7 -29.66 10.35 17.15
N LEU A 8 -28.49 10.16 16.54
CA LEU A 8 -27.87 11.13 15.64
C LEU A 8 -28.37 10.91 14.22
N ASN A 9 -28.97 11.94 13.64
CA ASN A 9 -29.45 11.92 12.26
C ASN A 9 -28.24 11.96 11.29
N PRO A 10 -28.02 10.91 10.47
CA PRO A 10 -26.87 10.82 9.56
C PRO A 10 -26.86 11.89 8.46
N GLU A 11 -27.98 12.58 8.19
CA GLU A 11 -28.03 13.68 7.22
C GLU A 11 -27.47 15.00 7.77
N LYS A 12 -27.40 15.16 9.10
CA LYS A 12 -26.89 16.39 9.75
C LYS A 12 -25.44 16.29 10.19
N HIS A 13 -24.89 15.08 10.28
CA HIS A 13 -23.54 14.82 10.77
C HIS A 13 -22.84 13.82 9.86
N PRO A 14 -22.37 14.25 8.68
CA PRO A 14 -21.72 13.34 7.76
C PRO A 14 -20.36 12.89 8.31
N LEU A 15 -20.18 11.57 8.42
CA LEU A 15 -18.92 10.93 8.82
C LEU A 15 -18.06 10.72 7.58
N TYR A 16 -16.85 11.29 7.57
CA TYR A 16 -15.88 11.09 6.49
C TYR A 16 -14.60 10.46 7.03
N LEU A 17 -14.16 9.38 6.38
CA LEU A 17 -12.89 8.74 6.67
C LEU A 17 -11.84 9.31 5.71
N HIS A 18 -10.93 10.14 6.21
CA HIS A 18 -9.78 10.61 5.44
C HIS A 18 -8.51 10.16 6.17
N SER A 19 -7.76 9.25 5.55
CA SER A 19 -6.39 8.89 5.95
C SER A 19 -6.17 8.77 7.48
N GLY A 20 -6.79 7.77 8.12
CA GLY A 20 -6.46 7.38 9.49
C GLY A 20 -6.86 8.36 10.61
N ILE A 21 -7.59 9.44 10.30
CA ILE A 21 -8.16 10.36 11.29
C ILE A 21 -9.67 10.30 11.12
N LEU A 22 -10.38 9.89 12.18
CA LEU A 22 -11.83 10.06 12.23
C LEU A 22 -12.09 11.52 12.60
N LYS A 23 -12.65 12.27 11.66
CA LYS A 23 -13.09 13.64 11.88
C LYS A 23 -14.58 13.61 12.19
N ILE A 24 -14.94 13.95 13.43
CA ILE A 24 -16.33 14.11 13.84
C ILE A 24 -16.64 15.61 13.87
N THR A 25 -17.60 16.02 13.04
CA THR A 25 -18.14 17.39 13.03
C THR A 25 -19.48 17.37 13.76
N LEU A 26 -19.52 17.95 14.96
CA LEU A 26 -20.74 18.01 15.77
C LEU A 26 -21.59 19.24 15.40
N ASP A 27 -20.95 20.36 15.05
CA ASP A 27 -21.56 21.59 14.55
C ASP A 27 -20.51 22.44 13.79
N GLU A 28 -20.88 23.65 13.34
CA GLU A 28 -20.00 24.56 12.58
C GLU A 28 -18.72 24.98 13.33
N HIS A 29 -18.69 24.85 14.66
CA HIS A 29 -17.63 25.36 15.53
C HIS A 29 -16.87 24.24 16.27
N THR A 30 -17.43 23.04 16.33
CA THR A 30 -16.87 21.92 17.09
C THR A 30 -16.34 20.82 16.17
N ARG A 31 -15.01 20.73 16.11
CA ARG A 31 -14.28 19.66 15.43
C ARG A 31 -13.51 18.83 16.44
N ILE A 32 -13.78 17.52 16.45
CA ILE A 32 -13.01 16.56 17.23
C ILE A 32 -12.13 15.79 16.25
N ASP A 33 -10.83 16.00 16.35
CA ASP A 33 -9.82 15.19 15.68
C ASP A 33 -9.43 14.03 16.60
N ILE A 34 -9.94 12.83 16.32
CA ILE A 34 -9.52 11.63 17.04
C ILE A 34 -8.24 11.12 16.36
N GLY A 35 -7.11 11.47 16.97
CA GLY A 35 -5.78 11.05 16.53
C GLY A 35 -5.31 9.73 17.13
N SER A 36 -4.69 8.93 16.27
CA SER A 36 -3.76 7.82 16.53
C SER A 36 -4.31 6.53 17.12
N ASN A 37 -4.94 5.73 16.27
CA ASN A 37 -4.82 4.28 16.33
C ASN A 37 -3.37 3.95 15.92
N SER A 38 -2.69 3.00 16.58
CA SER A 38 -1.32 2.55 16.23
C SER A 38 -1.12 2.25 14.73
N LEU A 39 -2.20 1.85 14.05
CA LEU A 39 -2.28 1.65 12.60
C LEU A 39 -1.97 2.90 11.79
N SER A 40 -2.42 4.09 12.19
CA SER A 40 -2.16 5.34 11.44
C SER A 40 -0.68 5.72 11.47
N MET A 41 0.00 5.49 12.60
CA MET A 41 1.43 5.76 12.75
C MET A 41 2.27 4.77 11.95
N GLN A 42 1.94 3.48 11.97
CA GLN A 42 2.66 2.47 11.20
C GLN A 42 2.47 2.65 9.68
N TYR A 43 1.27 3.06 9.26
CA TYR A 43 1.01 3.43 7.88
C TYR A 43 1.80 4.68 7.47
N GLN A 44 1.86 5.69 8.34
CA GLN A 44 2.67 6.88 8.12
C GLN A 44 4.15 6.53 7.98
N LEU A 45 4.70 5.67 8.85
CA LEU A 45 6.09 5.20 8.78
C LEU A 45 6.40 4.47 7.46
N LEU A 46 5.48 3.60 7.01
CA LEU A 46 5.59 2.94 5.71
C LEU A 46 5.57 3.97 4.57
N TRP A 47 4.64 4.92 4.62
CA TRP A 47 4.44 5.91 3.57
C TRP A 47 5.61 6.91 3.46
N GLU A 48 6.14 7.38 4.59
CA GLU A 48 7.29 8.29 4.64
C GLU A 48 8.53 7.65 4.01
N LYS A 49 8.73 6.34 4.20
CA LYS A 49 9.80 5.60 3.53
C LYS A 49 9.52 5.39 2.04
N LEU A 50 8.28 5.07 1.67
CA LEU A 50 7.89 4.71 0.31
C LEU A 50 7.83 5.92 -0.64
N LYS A 51 7.36 7.07 -0.14
CA LYS A 51 7.08 8.26 -0.95
C LYS A 51 8.29 8.73 -1.77
N PRO A 52 9.51 8.88 -1.22
CA PRO A 52 10.67 9.32 -2.00
C PRO A 52 10.98 8.39 -3.20
N ALA A 53 10.84 7.08 -3.02
CA ALA A 53 11.08 6.12 -4.11
C ALA A 53 9.99 6.24 -5.20
N ASN A 54 8.73 6.41 -4.81
CA ASN A 54 7.64 6.62 -5.75
C ASN A 54 7.75 7.95 -6.50
N ASP A 55 8.16 9.02 -5.83
CA ASP A 55 8.39 10.33 -6.43
C ASP A 55 9.49 10.26 -7.50
N LEU A 56 10.57 9.51 -7.25
CA LEU A 56 11.61 9.23 -8.24
C LEU A 56 11.06 8.45 -9.44
N VAL A 57 10.25 7.40 -9.22
CA VAL A 57 9.61 6.66 -10.32
C VAL A 57 8.72 7.57 -11.16
N ALA A 58 7.94 8.45 -10.52
CA ALA A 58 7.07 9.41 -11.22
C ALA A 58 7.89 10.43 -12.03
N LYS A 59 8.95 10.97 -11.44
CA LYS A 59 9.89 11.88 -12.11
C LYS A 59 10.50 11.22 -13.35
N TYR A 60 11.13 10.06 -13.21
CA TYR A 60 11.80 9.42 -14.34
C TYR A 60 10.84 8.95 -15.43
N LYS A 61 9.59 8.60 -15.09
CA LYS A 61 8.55 8.35 -16.10
C LYS A 61 8.22 9.60 -16.91
N LYS A 62 8.17 10.77 -16.28
CA LYS A 62 7.98 12.05 -16.97
C LYS A 62 9.18 12.34 -17.88
N ASP A 63 10.40 12.16 -17.36
CA ASP A 63 11.63 12.35 -18.13
C ASP A 63 11.68 11.41 -19.35
N LEU A 64 11.21 10.17 -19.21
CA LEU A 64 11.12 9.20 -20.31
C LEU A 64 10.15 9.65 -21.40
N LEU A 65 8.99 10.21 -21.02
CA LEU A 65 8.02 10.74 -21.98
C LEU A 65 8.62 11.91 -22.77
N THR A 66 9.31 12.83 -22.08
CA THR A 66 9.99 13.96 -22.74
C THR A 66 11.13 13.49 -23.64
N ALA A 67 11.98 12.57 -23.18
CA ALA A 67 13.07 12.01 -23.98
C ALA A 67 12.58 11.29 -25.24
N ARG A 68 11.44 10.57 -25.15
CA ARG A 68 10.81 9.92 -26.32
C ARG A 68 10.27 10.94 -27.32
N GLN A 69 9.64 12.01 -26.85
CA GLN A 69 9.13 13.08 -27.72
C GLN A 69 10.26 13.84 -28.42
N SER A 70 11.41 14.00 -27.76
CA SER A 70 12.56 14.71 -28.30
C SER A 70 13.59 13.80 -28.99
N GLN A 71 13.30 12.50 -29.16
CA GLN A 71 14.23 11.49 -29.70
C GLN A 71 15.62 11.52 -29.03
N SER A 72 15.67 11.75 -27.71
CA SER A 72 16.92 11.82 -26.95
C SER A 72 17.59 10.44 -26.81
N SER A 73 18.93 10.43 -26.90
CA SER A 73 19.79 9.27 -26.62
C SER A 73 19.75 8.81 -25.16
N ASP A 74 19.25 9.64 -24.24
CA ASP A 74 19.28 9.36 -22.79
C ASP A 74 18.23 8.35 -22.33
N THR A 75 17.41 7.85 -23.26
CA THR A 75 16.31 6.91 -22.99
C THR A 75 16.78 5.68 -22.19
N LEU A 76 17.96 5.13 -22.50
CA LEU A 76 18.50 3.98 -21.78
C LEU A 76 18.84 4.30 -20.33
N THR A 77 19.51 5.42 -20.08
CA THR A 77 19.84 5.90 -18.72
C THR A 77 18.58 6.14 -17.89
N ILE A 78 17.55 6.74 -18.49
CA ILE A 78 16.27 6.98 -17.81
C ILE A 78 15.57 5.65 -17.46
N LEU A 79 15.60 4.66 -18.36
CA LEU A 79 15.04 3.33 -18.10
C LEU A 79 15.77 2.62 -16.93
N THR A 80 17.10 2.73 -16.87
CA THR A 80 17.89 2.22 -15.73
C THR A 80 17.48 2.88 -14.42
N ASN A 81 17.36 4.21 -14.41
CA ASN A 81 16.92 4.96 -13.23
C ASN A 81 15.49 4.59 -12.78
N ILE A 82 14.57 4.34 -13.73
CA ILE A 82 13.22 3.81 -13.41
C ILE A 82 13.32 2.44 -12.75
N SER A 83 14.16 1.54 -13.27
CA SER A 83 14.33 0.19 -12.73
C SER A 83 14.84 0.23 -11.29
N GLU A 84 15.87 1.03 -11.02
CA GLU A 84 16.43 1.20 -9.68
C GLU A 84 15.43 1.82 -8.70
N ALA A 85 14.71 2.86 -9.11
CA ALA A 85 13.70 3.49 -8.27
C ALA A 85 12.55 2.53 -7.95
N ARG A 86 12.10 1.71 -8.93
CA ARG A 86 11.10 0.66 -8.69
C ARG A 86 11.60 -0.42 -7.74
N LYS A 87 12.87 -0.83 -7.85
CA LYS A 87 13.47 -1.79 -6.92
C LYS A 87 13.42 -1.26 -5.48
N LYS A 88 13.74 0.03 -5.27
CA LYS A 88 13.61 0.68 -3.95
C LYS A 88 12.16 0.71 -3.48
N SER A 89 11.21 1.13 -4.33
CA SER A 89 9.78 1.13 -3.99
C SER A 89 9.24 -0.25 -3.62
N PHE A 90 9.81 -1.33 -4.17
CA PHE A 90 9.42 -2.69 -3.86
C PHE A 90 10.05 -3.22 -2.57
N ASN A 91 11.31 -2.89 -2.30
CA ASN A 91 12.02 -3.36 -1.10
C ASN A 91 11.44 -2.79 0.20
N ILE A 92 10.94 -1.56 0.18
CA ILE A 92 10.43 -0.88 1.40
C ILE A 92 9.24 -1.63 2.02
N PRO A 93 8.18 -2.00 1.27
CA PRO A 93 7.12 -2.89 1.77
C PRO A 93 7.64 -4.24 2.28
N THR A 94 8.58 -4.86 1.56
CA THR A 94 9.18 -6.15 1.96
C THR A 94 9.88 -6.06 3.33
N GLU A 95 10.68 -5.02 3.53
CA GLU A 95 11.38 -4.78 4.80
C GLU A 95 10.37 -4.47 5.92
N PHE A 96 9.32 -3.71 5.62
CA PHE A 96 8.27 -3.43 6.59
C PHE A 96 7.57 -4.71 7.08
N ILE A 97 7.17 -5.59 6.16
CA ILE A 97 6.52 -6.88 6.49
C ILE A 97 7.41 -7.72 7.42
N LYS A 98 8.70 -7.81 7.11
CA LYS A 98 9.66 -8.59 7.92
C LYS A 98 9.86 -8.04 9.32
N ASN A 99 9.81 -6.71 9.48
CA ASN A 99 10.05 -6.05 10.76
C ASN A 99 8.77 -5.90 11.61
N HIS A 100 7.59 -6.01 10.99
CA HIS A 100 6.28 -5.80 11.64
C HIS A 100 5.27 -6.90 11.27
N PRO A 101 5.58 -8.20 11.48
CA PRO A 101 4.71 -9.30 11.05
C PRO A 101 3.35 -9.35 11.76
N SER A 102 3.22 -8.75 12.94
CA SER A 102 1.99 -8.60 13.73
C SER A 102 1.12 -7.39 13.33
N SER A 103 1.58 -6.57 12.38
CA SER A 103 0.86 -5.36 11.97
C SER A 103 -0.15 -5.63 10.87
N ASP A 104 -1.38 -5.13 11.03
CA ASP A 104 -2.35 -5.11 9.94
C ASP A 104 -1.86 -4.27 8.74
N VAL A 105 -0.97 -3.28 8.96
CA VAL A 105 -0.36 -2.50 7.89
C VAL A 105 0.53 -3.36 6.99
N SER A 106 1.04 -4.49 7.48
CA SER A 106 1.82 -5.44 6.68
C SER A 106 0.97 -6.14 5.61
N LEU A 107 -0.35 -6.28 5.80
CA LEU A 107 -1.26 -6.71 4.73
C LEU A 107 -1.43 -5.63 3.65
N GLU A 108 -1.47 -4.35 4.04
CA GLU A 108 -1.50 -3.25 3.07
C GLU A 108 -0.18 -3.17 2.30
N ALA A 109 0.96 -3.37 2.98
CA ALA A 109 2.27 -3.47 2.34
C ALA A 109 2.31 -4.60 1.31
N LEU A 110 1.78 -5.79 1.62
CA LEU A 110 1.63 -6.90 0.66
C LEU A 110 0.79 -6.51 -0.56
N LYS A 111 -0.35 -5.84 -0.35
CA LYS A 111 -1.21 -5.37 -1.46
C LYS A 111 -0.48 -4.35 -2.35
N MET A 112 0.33 -3.47 -1.78
CA MET A 112 1.15 -2.52 -2.55
C MET A 112 2.15 -3.25 -3.47
N MET A 113 2.61 -4.43 -3.05
CA MET A 113 3.51 -5.29 -3.82
C MET A 113 2.80 -6.09 -4.93
N ALA A 114 1.47 -6.09 -5.01
CA ALA A 114 0.71 -6.85 -6.01
C ALA A 114 1.03 -6.45 -7.46
N LYS A 115 1.59 -5.24 -7.69
CA LYS A 115 2.11 -4.84 -9.01
C LYS A 115 3.39 -5.60 -9.42
N GLY A 116 3.90 -6.46 -8.54
CA GLY A 116 5.01 -7.36 -8.77
C GLY A 116 6.38 -6.73 -8.57
N ASN A 117 7.33 -7.55 -8.15
CA ASN A 117 8.74 -7.21 -8.13
C ASN A 117 9.21 -6.97 -9.57
N PRO A 118 9.79 -5.80 -9.91
CA PRO A 118 10.29 -5.53 -11.25
C PRO A 118 11.43 -6.47 -11.67
N GLN A 119 12.07 -7.17 -10.74
CA GLN A 119 13.12 -8.15 -11.01
C GLN A 119 12.58 -9.54 -11.33
N ILE A 120 11.30 -9.80 -11.03
CA ILE A 120 10.69 -11.11 -11.25
C ILE A 120 9.82 -11.05 -12.49
N SER A 121 10.27 -11.73 -13.54
CA SER A 121 9.57 -11.79 -14.82
C SER A 121 8.49 -12.89 -14.85
N SER A 122 8.70 -14.01 -14.16
CA SER A 122 7.72 -15.10 -14.16
C SER A 122 6.57 -14.83 -13.18
N ALA A 123 5.36 -15.21 -13.57
CA ALA A 123 4.19 -15.10 -12.68
C ALA A 123 4.28 -16.08 -11.50
N SER A 124 4.91 -17.25 -11.69
CA SER A 124 5.13 -18.27 -10.65
C SER A 124 6.07 -17.80 -9.54
N GLU A 125 7.20 -17.19 -9.88
CA GLU A 125 8.10 -16.62 -8.87
C GLU A 125 7.44 -15.46 -8.11
N ARG A 126 6.63 -14.63 -8.80
CA ARG A 126 5.87 -13.55 -8.14
C ARG A 126 4.87 -14.11 -7.14
N TYR A 127 4.15 -15.18 -7.50
CA TYR A 127 3.27 -15.88 -6.58
C TYR A 127 4.04 -16.40 -5.36
N ASN A 128 5.17 -17.09 -5.59
CA ASN A 128 5.97 -17.65 -4.51
C ASN A 128 6.49 -16.58 -3.54
N GLU A 129 6.98 -15.44 -4.05
CA GLU A 129 7.44 -14.33 -3.20
C GLU A 129 6.29 -13.76 -2.34
N LEU A 130 5.13 -13.48 -2.95
CA LEU A 130 3.97 -12.96 -2.23
C LEU A 130 3.42 -13.97 -1.21
N PHE A 131 3.42 -15.26 -1.55
CA PHE A 131 2.96 -16.32 -0.66
C PHE A 131 3.91 -16.53 0.52
N LEU A 132 5.23 -16.46 0.30
CA LEU A 132 6.22 -16.52 1.37
C LEU A 132 6.08 -15.33 2.34
N LEU A 133 5.94 -14.11 1.81
CA LEU A 133 5.76 -12.92 2.64
C LEU A 133 4.43 -12.95 3.40
N PHE A 134 3.34 -13.41 2.76
CA PHE A 134 2.08 -13.63 3.45
C PHE A 134 2.23 -14.62 4.61
N ASN A 135 2.93 -15.74 4.41
CA ASN A 135 3.15 -16.73 5.47
C ASN A 135 4.16 -16.29 6.54
N SER A 136 4.96 -15.26 6.30
CA SER A 136 5.79 -14.64 7.35
C SER A 136 5.01 -13.73 8.30
N LEU A 137 3.75 -13.39 7.98
CA LEU A 137 2.88 -12.65 8.89
C LEU A 137 2.42 -13.53 10.05
N ASP A 138 2.23 -12.88 11.20
CA ASP A 138 1.69 -13.55 12.37
C ASP A 138 0.29 -14.10 12.09
N ARG A 139 -0.05 -15.18 12.80
CA ARG A 139 -1.33 -15.88 12.63
C ARG A 139 -2.52 -14.93 12.75
N GLU A 140 -2.48 -14.04 13.74
CA GLU A 140 -3.55 -13.08 14.03
C GLU A 140 -3.84 -12.18 12.84
N VAL A 141 -2.80 -11.72 12.13
CA VAL A 141 -2.93 -10.89 10.93
C VAL A 141 -3.49 -11.71 9.75
N ARG A 142 -2.99 -12.94 9.54
CA ARG A 142 -3.46 -13.82 8.45
C ARG A 142 -4.92 -14.24 8.60
N GLU A 143 -5.39 -14.41 9.84
CA GLU A 143 -6.76 -14.82 10.16
C GLU A 143 -7.76 -13.67 10.21
N THR A 144 -7.31 -12.42 10.05
CA THR A 144 -8.23 -11.28 9.85
C THR A 144 -9.06 -11.46 8.56
N SER A 145 -10.16 -10.71 8.47
CA SER A 145 -10.95 -10.62 7.22
C SER A 145 -10.09 -10.18 6.03
N GLY A 146 -9.18 -9.22 6.25
CA GLY A 146 -8.22 -8.76 5.23
C GLY A 146 -7.24 -9.86 4.80
N GLY A 147 -6.66 -10.58 5.76
CA GLY A 147 -5.73 -11.69 5.50
C GLY A 147 -6.39 -12.83 4.74
N THR A 148 -7.62 -13.20 5.13
CA THR A 148 -8.41 -14.24 4.44
C THR A 148 -8.71 -13.84 2.99
N MET A 149 -9.15 -12.60 2.74
CA MET A 149 -9.38 -12.11 1.39
C MET A 149 -8.09 -12.12 0.55
N TYR A 150 -6.95 -11.77 1.16
CA TYR A 150 -5.67 -11.78 0.47
C TYR A 150 -5.21 -13.21 0.13
N LEU A 151 -5.43 -14.18 1.03
CA LEU A 151 -5.16 -15.59 0.75
C LEU A 151 -6.00 -16.11 -0.42
N GLU A 152 -7.28 -15.74 -0.50
CA GLU A 152 -8.14 -16.10 -1.63
C GLU A 152 -7.65 -15.46 -2.94
N PHE A 153 -7.16 -14.23 -2.89
CA PHE A 153 -6.48 -13.62 -4.04
C PHE A 153 -5.26 -14.44 -4.46
N LEU A 154 -4.39 -14.85 -3.52
CA LEU A 154 -3.21 -15.67 -3.83
C LEU A 154 -3.59 -17.02 -4.45
N LYS A 155 -4.66 -17.67 -3.96
CA LYS A 155 -5.16 -18.93 -4.53
C LYS A 155 -5.66 -18.74 -5.97
N LYS A 156 -6.41 -17.67 -6.24
CA LYS A 156 -6.86 -17.34 -7.60
C LYS A 156 -5.68 -17.07 -8.51
N PHE A 157 -4.74 -16.25 -8.04
CA PHE A 157 -3.52 -15.93 -8.79
C PHE A 157 -2.73 -17.19 -9.14
N LYS A 158 -2.60 -18.15 -8.22
CA LYS A 158 -1.97 -19.45 -8.48
C LYS A 158 -2.65 -20.25 -9.58
N ASN A 159 -3.98 -20.22 -9.64
CA ASN A 159 -4.76 -20.98 -10.62
C ASN A 159 -4.70 -20.37 -12.03
N GLU A 160 -4.22 -19.12 -12.15
CA GLU A 160 -4.03 -18.40 -13.41
C GLU A 160 -2.60 -18.52 -13.96
N LEU A 161 -1.71 -19.23 -13.26
CA LEU A 161 -0.32 -19.53 -13.66
C LEU A 161 -0.25 -20.74 -14.59
#